data_AF-A0A1Y2JP69-F1
#
_entry.id   AF-A0A1Y2JP69-F1
#
_cell.length_a   1.000
_cell.length_b   1.000
_cell.length_c   1.000
_cell.angle_alpha   90.00
_cell.angle_beta   90.00
_cell.angle_gamma   90.00
#
_symmetry.space_group_name_H-M   'P 1'
#
loop_
_entity.id
_entity.type
_entity.pdbx_description
1 polymer ?
#
loop_
_entity_poly.entity_id
_entity_poly.type
_entity_poly.pdbx_seq_one_letter_code
_entity_poly.pdbx_strand_id
1 'polypeptide(L)'
;MPKRHQGIARGSDGRLIVAEVGARRLIEIAPDSGKVTEIAANLPIGLMGAPGGLPSNIPTGVAIGASGVIYFSSDIENAIYKVTRK
;
A
#
# COMPACT_ATOMS: atom_id res chain seq x y z
N MET A 1 -15.79 4.33 3.94
CA MET A 1 -14.67 5.25 4.23
C MET A 1 -14.09 5.75 2.91
N PRO A 2 -13.74 7.04 2.76
CA PRO A 2 -13.09 7.52 1.54
C PRO A 2 -11.75 6.80 1.31
N LYS A 3 -11.36 6.62 0.04
CA LYS A 3 -10.09 5.99 -0.32
C LYS A 3 -8.92 6.84 0.17
N ARG A 4 -8.27 6.42 1.26
CA ARG A 4 -7.04 7.04 1.76
C ARG A 4 -5.83 6.28 1.22
N HIS A 5 -4.87 7.01 0.65
CA HIS A 5 -3.66 6.47 0.03
C HIS A 5 -2.48 7.04 0.82
N GLN A 6 -1.54 6.19 1.24
CA GLN A 6 -0.43 6.63 2.11
C GLN A 6 0.96 6.27 1.59
N GLY A 7 1.09 5.25 0.74
CA GLY A 7 2.40 4.81 0.20
C GLY A 7 2.37 4.61 -1.30
N ILE A 8 3.45 4.98 -1.97
CA ILE A 8 3.67 4.77 -3.41
C ILE A 8 5.13 4.42 -3.69
N ALA A 9 5.36 3.52 -4.65
CA ALA A 9 6.68 3.22 -5.19
C ALA A 9 6.61 3.00 -6.70
N ARG A 10 7.67 3.40 -7.43
CA ARG A 10 7.79 3.21 -8.87
C ARG A 10 8.80 2.11 -9.17
N GLY A 11 8.40 1.11 -9.96
CA GLY A 11 9.28 0.07 -10.47
C GLY A 11 10.15 0.57 -11.62
N SER A 12 11.21 -0.17 -11.97
CA SER A 12 12.10 0.13 -13.10
C SER A 12 11.38 0.10 -14.46
N ASP A 13 10.27 -0.64 -14.54
CA ASP A 13 9.37 -0.71 -15.70
C ASP A 13 8.33 0.42 -15.73
N GLY A 14 8.40 1.36 -14.78
CA GLY A 14 7.49 2.49 -14.68
C GLY A 14 6.16 2.21 -13.99
N ARG A 15 5.85 0.97 -13.61
CA ARG A 15 4.63 0.65 -12.85
C ARG A 15 4.65 1.27 -11.47
N LEU A 16 3.50 1.72 -11.00
CA LEU A 16 3.34 2.27 -9.66
C LEU A 16 2.65 1.24 -8.78
N ILE A 17 3.22 0.99 -7.60
CA ILE A 17 2.54 0.25 -6.53
C ILE A 17 2.06 1.25 -5.50
N VAL A 18 0.77 1.21 -5.18
CA VAL A 18 0.12 2.15 -4.24
C VAL A 18 -0.57 1.38 -3.12
N ALA A 19 -0.36 1.83 -1.88
CA ALA A 19 -1.11 1.37 -0.72
C ALA A 19 -2.38 2.19 -0.53
N GLU A 20 -3.53 1.56 -0.77
CA GLU A 20 -4.86 2.10 -0.45
C GLU A 20 -5.24 1.66 0.97
N VAL A 21 -4.77 2.38 1.99
CA VAL A 21 -4.97 2.01 3.40
C VAL A 21 -6.45 1.98 3.80
N GLY A 22 -7.29 2.84 3.23
CA GLY A 22 -8.73 2.81 3.47
C GLY A 22 -9.43 1.56 2.90
N ALA A 23 -8.84 0.94 1.88
CA ALA A 23 -9.31 -0.30 1.26
C ALA A 23 -8.47 -1.52 1.66
N ARG A 24 -7.46 -1.34 2.54
CA ARG A 24 -6.58 -2.39 3.06
C ARG A 24 -5.97 -3.27 1.97
N ARG A 25 -5.45 -2.65 0.91
CA ARG A 25 -4.92 -3.35 -0.27
C ARG A 25 -3.74 -2.62 -0.92
N LEU A 26 -3.00 -3.36 -1.74
CA LEU A 26 -2.05 -2.80 -2.69
C LEU A 26 -2.61 -2.91 -4.10
N ILE A 27 -2.44 -1.83 -4.87
CA ILE A 27 -2.76 -1.79 -6.29
C ILE A 27 -1.50 -1.52 -7.12
N GLU A 28 -1.46 -2.08 -8.32
CA GLU A 28 -0.50 -1.81 -9.38
C GLU A 28 -1.18 -0.92 -10.44
N ILE A 29 -0.51 0.15 -10.87
CA ILE A 29 -0.99 1.07 -11.91
C ILE A 29 -0.01 0.99 -13.10
N ALA A 30 -0.53 0.62 -14.26
CA ALA A 30 0.25 0.58 -15.50
C ALA A 30 0.53 2.01 -16.00
N PRO A 31 1.78 2.34 -16.36
CA PRO A 31 2.16 3.71 -16.71
C PRO A 31 1.46 4.23 -17.97
N ASP A 32 1.28 3.37 -18.98
CA ASP A 32 0.79 3.81 -20.30
C ASP A 32 -0.73 3.95 -20.35
N SER A 33 -1.45 3.05 -19.68
CA SER A 33 -2.92 2.97 -19.73
C SER A 33 -3.61 3.50 -18.49
N GLY A 34 -2.87 3.71 -17.39
CA GLY A 34 -3.45 3.98 -16.08
C GLY A 34 -4.27 2.80 -15.51
N LYS A 35 -4.21 1.61 -16.12
CA LYS A 35 -4.95 0.43 -15.67
C LYS A 35 -4.56 0.09 -14.23
N VAL A 36 -5.57 0.04 -13.36
CA VAL A 36 -5.42 -0.33 -11.95
C VAL A 36 -5.70 -1.83 -11.77
N THR A 37 -4.78 -2.53 -11.11
CA THR A 37 -4.91 -3.96 -10.79
C THR A 37 -4.68 -4.15 -9.29
N GLU A 38 -5.57 -4.84 -8.60
CA GLU A 38 -5.33 -5.25 -7.21
C GLU A 38 -4.33 -6.41 -7.17
N ILE A 39 -3.25 -6.26 -6.40
CA ILE A 39 -2.20 -7.28 -6.30
C ILE A 39 -2.11 -7.93 -4.92
N ALA A 40 -2.67 -7.30 -3.89
CA ALA A 40 -2.81 -7.86 -2.55
C ALA A 40 -3.98 -7.20 -1.82
N ALA A 41 -4.71 -7.94 -0.98
CA ALA A 41 -5.90 -7.47 -0.27
C ALA A 41 -5.95 -7.98 1.17
N ASN A 42 -6.87 -7.46 1.97
CA ASN A 42 -7.05 -7.81 3.39
C ASN A 42 -5.78 -7.59 4.22
N LEU A 43 -5.01 -6.55 3.87
CA LEU A 43 -3.73 -6.27 4.51
C LEU A 43 -3.91 -5.73 5.92
N PRO A 44 -2.93 -5.98 6.83
CA PRO A 44 -2.91 -5.42 8.17
C PRO A 44 -2.44 -3.96 8.12
N ILE A 45 -3.21 -3.09 7.46
CA ILE A 45 -2.90 -1.66 7.31
C ILE A 45 -4.13 -0.79 7.56
N GLY A 46 -3.91 0.51 7.75
CA GLY A 46 -4.97 1.49 7.89
C GLY A 46 -5.42 1.64 9.32
N LEU A 47 -4.46 1.81 10.23
CA LEU A 47 -4.74 2.08 11.64
C LEU A 47 -5.66 3.31 11.73
N MET A 48 -6.77 3.14 12.45
CA MET A 48 -7.70 4.23 12.72
C MET A 48 -7.22 5.02 13.93
N GLY A 49 -7.47 6.33 13.90
CA GLY A 49 -7.33 7.15 15.10
C GLY A 49 -8.34 6.71 16.18
N ALA A 50 -8.10 7.14 17.42
CA ALA A 50 -9.05 6.92 18.51
C ALA A 50 -10.43 7.53 18.15
N PRO A 51 -11.55 6.94 18.60
CA PRO A 51 -12.87 7.53 18.40
C PRO A 51 -12.94 8.98 18.88
N GLY A 52 -13.35 9.90 18.00
CA GLY A 52 -13.39 11.34 18.28
C GLY A 52 -12.03 12.05 18.29
N GLY A 53 -10.93 11.32 18.05
CA GLY A 53 -9.58 11.86 17.97
C GLY A 53 -9.12 12.19 16.55
N LEU A 54 -7.90 12.71 16.45
CA LEU A 54 -7.26 12.95 15.16
C LEU A 54 -6.97 11.63 14.43
N PRO A 55 -6.87 11.63 13.08
CA PRO A 55 -6.42 10.47 12.33
C PRO A 55 -5.05 9.96 12.83
N SER A 56 -4.83 8.65 12.71
CA SER A 56 -3.48 8.09 12.88
C SER A 56 -2.53 8.76 11.87
N ASN A 57 -1.45 9.35 12.40
CA ASN A 57 -0.35 9.90 11.61
C ASN A 57 0.73 8.84 11.32
N ILE A 58 0.45 7.55 11.55
CA ILE A 58 1.36 6.45 11.24
C ILE A 58 1.14 6.06 9.78
N PRO A 59 2.12 6.26 8.89
CA PRO A 59 1.95 5.97 7.47
C PRO A 59 2.23 4.50 7.15
N THR A 60 1.48 3.96 6.18
CA THR A 60 1.88 2.76 5.42
C THR A 60 2.81 3.16 4.29
N GLY A 61 4.06 2.69 4.31
CA GLY A 61 5.03 2.84 3.23
C GLY A 61 5.02 1.65 2.28
N VAL A 62 5.48 1.86 1.05
CA VAL A 62 5.68 0.81 0.03
C VAL A 62 7.06 0.98 -0.58
N ALA A 63 7.76 -0.13 -0.82
CA ALA A 63 9.05 -0.16 -1.51
C ALA A 63 9.10 -1.33 -2.51
N ILE A 64 9.91 -1.17 -3.55
CA ILE A 64 10.14 -2.18 -4.58
C ILE A 64 11.65 -2.41 -4.67
N GLY A 65 12.09 -3.65 -4.45
CA GLY A 65 13.50 -4.05 -4.62
C GLY A 65 13.86 -4.17 -6.09
N ALA A 66 15.17 -4.19 -6.40
CA ALA A 66 15.67 -4.28 -7.78
C ALA A 66 15.17 -5.51 -8.56
N SER A 67 14.84 -6.60 -7.86
CA SER A 67 14.25 -7.82 -8.44
C SER A 67 12.73 -7.75 -8.64
N GLY A 68 12.10 -6.61 -8.36
CA GLY A 68 10.64 -6.44 -8.42
C GLY A 68 9.89 -6.93 -7.18
N VAL A 69 10.60 -7.36 -6.12
CA VAL A 69 9.97 -7.75 -4.85
C VAL A 69 9.38 -6.52 -4.17
N ILE A 70 8.11 -6.60 -3.77
CA ILE A 70 7.39 -5.50 -3.12
C ILE A 70 7.38 -5.74 -1.61
N TYR A 71 7.63 -4.68 -0.84
CA TYR A 71 7.49 -4.65 0.61
C TYR A 71 6.57 -3.51 1.03
N PHE A 72 5.86 -3.68 2.16
CA PHE A 72 5.10 -2.60 2.80
C PHE A 72 5.24 -2.65 4.32
N SER A 73 5.04 -1.51 4.98
CA SER A 73 4.99 -1.42 6.45
C SER A 73 3.55 -1.54 6.95
N SER A 74 3.33 -2.35 7.97
CA SER A 74 2.07 -2.45 8.69
C SER A 74 2.06 -1.43 9.83
N ASP A 75 1.14 -0.46 9.76
CA ASP A 75 0.85 0.48 10.84
C ASP A 75 -0.02 -0.13 11.95
N ILE A 76 -0.56 -1.34 11.76
CA ILE A 76 -1.37 -2.07 12.75
C ILE A 76 -0.52 -3.05 13.56
N GLU A 77 0.39 -3.77 12.91
CA GLU A 77 1.12 -4.90 13.51
C GLU A 77 2.59 -4.59 13.80
N ASN A 78 3.04 -3.37 13.51
CA ASN A 78 4.44 -2.95 13.69
C ASN A 78 5.43 -3.88 12.96
N ALA A 79 5.10 -4.24 11.72
CA ALA A 79 5.83 -5.24 10.94
C ALA A 79 6.13 -4.74 9.52
N ILE A 80 7.09 -5.39 8.86
CA ILE A 80 7.36 -5.24 7.43
C ILE A 80 6.99 -6.55 6.73
N TYR A 81 6.16 -6.45 5.71
CA TYR A 81 5.68 -7.59 4.94
C TYR A 81 6.29 -7.60 3.55
N LYS A 82 6.68 -8.80 3.09
CA LYS A 82 6.95 -9.08 1.68
C LYS A 82 5.64 -9.47 1.00
N VAL A 83 5.37 -8.91 -0.16
CA VAL A 83 4.20 -9.27 -0.98
C VAL A 83 4.57 -10.42 -1.90
N THR A 84 3.80 -11.50 -1.83
CA THR A 84 3.76 -12.55 -2.85
C THR A 84 2.55 -12.30 -3.73
N ARG A 85 2.70 -12.33 -5.06
CA ARG A 85 1.54 -12.24 -5.96
C ARG A 85 0.60 -13.41 -5.66
N LYS A 86 -0.70 -13.15 -5.75
CA LYS A 86 -1.74 -14.19 -5.74
C LYS A 86 -1.49 -15.20 -6.87
#